data_AF-A0A842N7R0-F1
#
_entry.id   AF-A0A842N7R0-F1
#
_cell.length_a   1.000
_cell.length_b   1.000
_cell.length_c   1.000
_cell.angle_alpha   90.00
_cell.angle_beta   90.00
_cell.angle_gamma   90.00
#
_symmetry.space_group_name_H-M   'P 1'
#
loop_
_entity.id
_entity.type
_entity.pdbx_description
1 polymer ?
#
loop_
_entity_poly.entity_id
_entity_poly.type
_entity_poly.pdbx_seq_one_letter_code
_entity_poly.pdbx_strand_id
1 'polypeptide(L)'
;MSTRSVSIPWLLQYYWDEVLTLVVCVSLDLVEYLFPPLLMPVVGDAVDLVGITFSVFFFKWIGAITFLELIPGLDSLPIFTFAWLIWYLVKRKKEGRKREEELDGWR
;
A
#
# COMPACT_ATOMS: atom_id res chain seq x y z
N MET A 1 -26.49 17.21 25.82
CA MET A 1 -26.10 16.09 24.96
C MET A 1 -24.59 15.95 25.01
N SER A 2 -24.07 15.02 25.79
CA SER A 2 -22.63 14.71 25.81
C SER A 2 -22.36 13.76 24.65
N THR A 3 -21.82 14.28 23.55
CA THR A 3 -21.29 13.47 22.47
C THR A 3 -20.02 12.80 22.98
N ARG A 4 -20.16 11.68 23.68
CA ARG A 4 -19.05 10.74 23.90
C ARG A 4 -18.60 10.29 22.51
N SER A 5 -17.52 10.89 22.02
CA SER A 5 -16.73 10.33 20.95
C SER A 5 -16.33 8.93 21.41
N VAL A 6 -16.99 7.91 20.89
CA VAL A 6 -16.48 6.55 21.00
C VAL A 6 -15.22 6.55 20.14
N SER A 7 -14.11 6.98 20.74
CA SER A 7 -12.78 6.91 20.15
C SER A 7 -12.42 5.44 20.17
N ILE A 8 -12.89 4.74 19.16
CA ILE A 8 -12.67 3.31 18.95
C ILE A 8 -11.17 3.14 18.68
N PRO A 9 -10.35 2.70 19.66
CA PRO A 9 -8.90 2.73 19.53
C PRO A 9 -8.39 1.78 18.44
N TRP A 10 -9.13 0.69 18.18
CA TRP A 10 -8.83 -0.25 17.10
C TRP A 10 -9.05 0.33 15.70
N LEU A 11 -10.01 1.25 15.53
CA LEU A 11 -10.25 1.93 14.25
C LEU A 11 -9.11 2.91 13.94
N LEU A 12 -8.59 3.56 14.99
CA LEU A 12 -7.45 4.46 14.89
C LEU A 12 -6.19 3.68 14.50
N GLN A 13 -5.93 2.55 15.16
CA GLN A 13 -4.75 1.71 14.89
C GLN A 13 -4.75 1.17 13.45
N TYR A 14 -5.91 0.75 12.95
CA TYR A 14 -6.06 0.28 11.56
C TYR A 14 -5.76 1.37 10.53
N TYR A 15 -6.18 2.60 10.81
CA TYR A 15 -5.91 3.76 9.97
C TYR A 15 -4.41 4.12 9.98
N TRP A 16 -3.74 4.00 11.13
CA TRP A 16 -2.29 4.24 11.22
C TRP A 16 -1.48 3.24 10.41
N ASP A 17 -1.87 1.96 10.38
CA ASP A 17 -1.18 0.95 9.55
C ASP A 17 -1.34 1.25 8.05
N GLU A 18 -2.51 1.73 7.62
CA GLU A 18 -2.75 2.17 6.24
C GLU A 18 -1.90 3.39 5.86
N VAL A 19 -1.83 4.38 6.75
CA VAL A 19 -1.02 5.59 6.52
C VAL A 19 0.47 5.26 6.54
N LEU A 20 0.93 4.39 7.44
CA LEU A 20 2.33 3.95 7.50
C LEU A 20 2.73 3.22 6.22
N THR A 21 1.90 2.28 5.75
CA THR A 21 2.17 1.57 4.50
C THR A 21 2.19 2.51 3.30
N LEU A 22 1.31 3.52 3.25
CA LEU A 22 1.35 4.56 2.22
C LEU A 22 2.65 5.37 2.29
N VAL A 23 3.04 5.82 3.49
CA VAL A 23 4.26 6.61 3.69
C VAL A 23 5.49 5.83 3.23
N VAL A 24 5.56 4.53 3.52
CA VAL A 24 6.65 3.66 3.05
C VAL A 24 6.64 3.57 1.52
N CYS A 25 5.49 3.29 0.89
CA CYS A 25 5.38 3.21 -0.56
C CYS A 25 5.80 4.52 -1.26
N VAL A 26 5.30 5.66 -0.78
CA VAL A 26 5.68 6.98 -1.30
C VAL A 26 7.17 7.25 -1.09
N SER A 27 7.74 6.82 0.04
CA SER A 27 9.17 6.99 0.29
C SER A 27 10.03 6.17 -0.67
N LEU A 28 9.62 4.94 -1.00
CA LEU A 28 10.32 4.09 -1.97
C LEU A 28 10.29 4.71 -3.37
N ASP A 29 9.10 5.11 -3.84
CA ASP A 29 8.95 5.77 -5.14
C ASP A 29 9.79 7.07 -5.22
N LEU A 30 9.90 7.80 -4.11
CA LEU A 30 10.66 9.06 -4.05
C LEU A 30 12.17 8.81 -4.06
N VAL A 31 12.63 7.71 -3.46
CA VAL A 31 14.03 7.26 -3.54
C VAL A 31 14.39 6.91 -4.98
N GLU A 32 13.55 6.16 -5.69
CA GLU A 32 13.75 5.86 -7.12
C GLU A 32 13.80 7.12 -7.98
N TYR A 33 12.93 8.09 -7.69
CA TYR A 33 12.94 9.36 -8.41
C TYR A 33 14.21 10.19 -8.15
N LEU A 34 14.72 10.19 -6.91
CA LEU A 34 15.94 10.90 -6.53
C LEU A 34 17.21 10.23 -7.06
N PHE A 35 17.20 8.90 -7.18
CA PHE A 35 18.32 8.10 -7.65
C PHE A 35 17.88 7.32 -8.89
N PRO A 36 17.83 7.99 -10.06
CA PRO A 36 17.52 7.30 -11.31
C PRO A 36 18.40 6.06 -11.45
N PRO A 37 17.83 4.92 -11.91
CA PRO A 37 18.57 3.67 -12.11
C PRO A 37 19.85 3.84 -12.94
N LEU A 38 19.87 4.85 -13.82
CA LEU A 38 21.03 5.24 -14.63
C LEU A 38 22.23 5.78 -13.84
N LEU A 39 22.04 6.32 -12.63
CA LEU A 39 23.11 6.88 -11.82
C LEU A 39 23.71 5.85 -10.85
N MET A 40 22.90 4.93 -10.32
CA MET A 40 23.34 3.91 -9.37
C MET A 40 22.56 2.59 -9.55
N PRO A 41 22.87 1.79 -10.59
CA PRO A 41 22.10 0.58 -10.91
C PRO A 41 22.09 -0.44 -9.77
N VAL A 42 23.19 -0.56 -9.02
CA VAL A 42 23.29 -1.48 -7.86
C VAL A 42 22.37 -1.06 -6.70
N VAL A 43 22.13 0.25 -6.54
CA VAL A 43 21.26 0.77 -5.48
C VAL A 43 19.79 0.62 -5.89
N GLY A 44 19.47 0.85 -7.16
CA GLY A 44 18.14 0.59 -7.74
C GLY A 44 17.71 -0.85 -7.50
N ASP A 45 18.47 -1.83 -8.00
CA ASP A 45 18.14 -3.26 -7.85
C ASP A 45 17.91 -3.68 -6.38
N ALA A 46 18.64 -3.08 -5.44
CA ALA A 46 18.47 -3.35 -4.01
C ALA A 46 17.18 -2.75 -3.44
N VAL A 47 16.83 -1.53 -3.85
CA VAL A 47 15.58 -0.85 -3.47
C VAL A 47 14.39 -1.60 -4.04
N ASP A 48 14.44 -2.00 -5.31
CA ASP A 48 13.38 -2.78 -5.98
C ASP A 48 13.14 -4.11 -5.24
N LEU A 49 14.20 -4.85 -4.91
CA LEU A 49 14.08 -6.11 -4.15
C LEU A 49 13.43 -5.91 -2.78
N VAL A 50 13.80 -4.85 -2.06
CA VAL A 50 13.22 -4.52 -0.76
C VAL A 50 11.76 -4.14 -0.91
N GLY A 51 11.43 -3.30 -1.89
CA GLY A 51 10.08 -2.83 -2.15
C GLY A 51 9.14 -3.94 -2.63
N ILE A 52 9.60 -4.84 -3.50
CA ILE A 52 8.85 -6.03 -3.92
C ILE A 52 8.62 -6.96 -2.73
N THR A 53 9.65 -7.22 -1.92
CA THR A 53 9.51 -8.07 -0.73
C THR A 53 8.49 -7.49 0.24
N PHE A 54 8.56 -6.19 0.49
CA PHE A 54 7.60 -5.47 1.33
C PHE A 54 6.18 -5.54 0.77
N SER A 55 6.02 -5.27 -0.53
CA SER A 55 4.73 -5.24 -1.20
C SER A 55 4.07 -6.62 -1.25
N VAL A 56 4.81 -7.68 -1.49
CA VAL A 56 4.29 -9.05 -1.44
C VAL A 56 3.89 -9.44 -0.02
N PHE A 57 4.66 -9.02 1.00
CA PHE A 57 4.35 -9.31 2.40
C PHE A 57 3.06 -8.61 2.87
N PHE A 58 2.90 -7.33 2.55
CA PHE A 58 1.74 -6.52 2.99
C PHE A 58 0.51 -6.66 2.09
N PHE A 59 0.69 -6.69 0.77
CA PHE A 59 -0.41 -6.64 -0.21
C PHE A 59 -0.71 -7.98 -0.89
N LYS A 60 0.05 -9.05 -0.58
CA LYS A 60 -0.11 -10.40 -1.14
C LYS A 60 -0.14 -10.39 -2.68
N TRP A 61 -1.23 -10.87 -3.28
CA TRP A 61 -1.42 -10.92 -4.73
C TRP A 61 -1.40 -9.56 -5.42
N ILE A 62 -1.78 -8.48 -4.71
CA ILE A 62 -1.74 -7.13 -5.29
C ILE A 62 -0.30 -6.60 -5.32
N GLY A 63 0.53 -7.04 -4.36
CA GLY A 63 1.98 -6.82 -4.39
C GLY A 63 2.67 -7.53 -5.56
N ALA A 64 2.01 -8.46 -6.25
CA ALA A 64 2.58 -9.03 -7.47
C ALA A 64 2.67 -7.99 -8.61
N ILE A 65 1.91 -6.90 -8.55
CA ILE A 65 1.95 -5.81 -9.54
C ILE A 65 3.29 -5.07 -9.49
N THR A 66 3.94 -5.00 -8.32
CA THR A 66 5.24 -4.32 -8.18
C THR A 66 6.39 -5.09 -8.83
N PHE A 67 6.19 -6.35 -9.26
CA PHE A 67 7.17 -7.02 -10.13
C PHE A 67 7.36 -6.32 -11.49
N LEU A 68 6.47 -5.40 -11.86
CA LEU A 68 6.64 -4.59 -13.07
C LEU A 68 7.81 -3.60 -12.98
N GLU A 69 8.32 -3.28 -11.78
CA GLU A 69 9.55 -2.48 -11.58
C GLU A 69 10.81 -3.22 -12.05
N LEU A 70 10.83 -4.56 -12.03
CA LEU A 70 11.97 -5.31 -12.58
C LEU A 70 12.16 -5.07 -14.10
N ILE A 71 11.22 -4.40 -14.75
CA ILE A 71 11.31 -4.04 -16.16
C ILE A 71 11.98 -2.66 -16.27
N PRO A 72 13.25 -2.60 -16.73
CA PRO A 72 13.96 -1.33 -16.87
C PRO A 72 13.18 -0.40 -17.81
N GLY A 73 12.90 0.81 -17.33
CA GLY A 73 12.14 1.83 -18.06
C GLY A 73 10.68 1.98 -17.61
N LEU A 74 10.14 1.07 -16.79
CA LEU A 74 8.87 1.31 -16.09
C LEU A 74 9.05 2.04 -14.74
N ASP A 75 10.26 2.09 -14.18
CA ASP A 75 10.66 2.79 -12.92
C ASP A 75 10.39 4.30 -12.90
N SER A 76 9.88 4.88 -13.99
CA SER A 76 9.47 6.28 -14.01
C SER A 76 8.11 6.50 -13.34
N LEU A 77 7.35 5.42 -13.11
CA LEU A 77 6.04 5.46 -12.50
C LEU A 77 6.15 5.11 -11.02
N PRO A 78 5.37 5.79 -10.14
CA PRO A 78 5.33 5.47 -8.70
C PRO A 78 4.53 4.17 -8.47
N ILE A 79 5.12 3.04 -8.86
CA ILE A 79 4.46 1.73 -8.94
C ILE A 79 4.09 1.25 -7.54
N PHE A 80 4.88 1.52 -6.51
CA PHE A 80 4.53 1.19 -5.13
C PHE A 80 3.31 1.96 -4.64
N THR A 81 3.22 3.26 -4.90
CA THR A 81 2.04 4.07 -4.55
C THR A 81 0.80 3.60 -5.31
N PHE A 82 0.93 3.23 -6.58
CA PHE A 82 -0.18 2.64 -7.35
C PHE A 82 -0.62 1.29 -6.80
N ALA A 83 0.32 0.41 -6.44
CA ALA A 83 0.02 -0.88 -5.83
C ALA A 83 -0.71 -0.71 -4.49
N TRP A 84 -0.27 0.25 -3.66
CA TRP A 84 -0.97 0.61 -2.43
C TRP A 84 -2.39 1.12 -2.71
N LEU A 85 -2.56 2.00 -3.69
CA LEU A 85 -3.88 2.56 -4.04
C LEU A 85 -4.87 1.46 -4.46
N ILE A 86 -4.42 0.54 -5.32
CA ILE A 86 -5.23 -0.61 -5.75
C ILE A 86 -5.59 -1.48 -4.54
N TRP A 87 -4.62 -1.77 -3.67
CA TRP A 87 -4.87 -2.54 -2.45
C TRP A 87 -5.90 -1.86 -1.55
N TYR A 88 -5.75 -0.55 -1.32
CA TYR A 88 -6.65 0.24 -0.48
C TYR A 88 -8.09 0.21 -1.02
N LEU A 89 -8.27 0.38 -2.34
CA LEU A 89 -9.59 0.31 -2.98
C LEU A 89 -10.24 -1.07 -2.86
N VAL A 90 -9.48 -2.15 -3.09
CA VAL A 90 -9.97 -3.53 -2.97
C VAL A 90 -10.37 -3.85 -1.52
N LYS A 91 -9.54 -3.42 -0.57
CA LYS A 91 -9.78 -3.57 0.87
C LYS A 91 -11.07 -2.87 1.31
N ARG A 92 -11.23 -1.59 0.94
CA ARG A 92 -12.45 -0.79 1.17
C ARG A 92 -13.70 -1.50 0.66
N LYS A 93 -13.65 -2.06 -0.55
CA LYS A 93 -14.78 -2.78 -1.15
C LYS A 93 -15.14 -4.05 -0.36
N LYS A 94 -14.13 -4.78 0.11
CA LYS A 94 -14.32 -6.01 0.91
C LYS A 94 -14.90 -5.72 2.30
N GLU A 95 -14.47 -4.63 2.94
CA GLU A 95 -15.01 -4.20 4.22
C GLU A 95 -16.45 -3.70 4.11
N GLY A 96 -16.78 -2.96 3.04
CA GLY A 96 -18.16 -2.56 2.76
C GLY A 96 -19.08 -3.76 2.64
N ARG A 97 -18.67 -4.78 1.87
CA ARG A 97 -19.47 -6.01 1.70
C ARG A 97 -19.65 -6.81 2.98
N LYS A 98 -18.60 -6.89 3.83
CA LYS A 98 -18.71 -7.54 5.14
C LYS A 98 -19.70 -6.85 6.06
N ARG A 99 -19.72 -5.51 6.06
CA ARG A 99 -20.70 -4.75 6.86
C ARG A 99 -22.14 -4.97 6.38
N GLU A 100 -22.34 -5.07 5.07
CA GLU A 100 -23.65 -5.41 4.49
C GLU A 100 -24.08 -6.83 4.86
N GLU A 101 -23.18 -7.81 4.75
CA GLU A 101 -23.42 -9.21 5.16
C GLU A 101 -23.73 -9.31 6.67
N GLU A 102 -23.04 -8.55 7.52
CA GLU A 102 -23.37 -8.46 8.95
C GLU A 102 -24.77 -7.88 9.14
N LEU A 103 -25.08 -6.71 8.55
CA LEU A 103 -26.39 -6.05 8.67
C LEU A 103 -27.56 -6.93 8.21
N ASP A 104 -27.40 -7.70 7.14
CA ASP A 104 -28.40 -8.66 6.67
C ASP A 104 -28.58 -9.83 7.65
N GLY A 105 -27.54 -10.23 8.39
CA GLY A 105 -27.64 -11.23 9.45
C GLY A 105 -28.35 -10.76 10.73
N TRP A 106 -28.50 -9.44 10.94
CA TRP A 106 -29.28 -8.87 12.04
C TRP A 106 -30.75 -8.61 11.69
N ARG A 107 -31.15 -8.83 10.42
CA ARG A 107 -32.52 -8.68 9.92
C ARG A 107 -33.32 -9.98 10.03
#